data_AF-A0A518AVV8-F1
#
_entry.id   AF-A0A518AVV8-F1
#
_cell.length_a   1.000
_cell.length_b   1.000
_cell.length_c   1.000
_cell.angle_alpha   90.00
_cell.angle_beta   90.00
_cell.angle_gamma   90.00
#
_symmetry.space_group_name_H-M   'P 1'
#
loop_
_entity.id
_entity.type
_entity.pdbx_description
1 polymer ?
#
loop_
_entity_poly.entity_id
_entity_poly.type
_entity_poly.pdbx_seq_one_letter_code
_entity_poly.pdbx_strand_id
1 'polypeptide(L)'
;MNSNQLLQHAIAHLESLGIEVEFTQAAAIELAEIKAFEAELGFRLPADLAEFYTSCSNGFTMAWEDTPQGVWGNAYLPELQELRLLRQRWCTDQLGFTHYHQVSFEQCNAPNLYHWLPLIEEENGDQICVDCQHQTVTYWSHESGDDLVTLEASFTIWLDQRARHCFQIPPDLYWPSIANGRGVDWSSDEFDSKYVWG
;
A
#
# COMPACT_ATOMS: atom_id res chain seq x y z
N MET A 1 -18.42 -4.27 -4.55
CA MET A 1 -18.29 -2.85 -4.13
C MET A 1 -17.11 -2.29 -4.88
N ASN A 2 -17.19 -1.10 -5.48
CA ASN A 2 -16.02 -0.51 -6.14
C ASN A 2 -15.11 0.20 -5.11
N SER A 3 -13.86 0.50 -5.49
CA SER A 3 -12.89 1.10 -4.57
C SER A 3 -13.36 2.41 -3.95
N ASN A 4 -14.06 3.26 -4.70
CA ASN A 4 -14.59 4.51 -4.16
C ASN A 4 -15.62 4.26 -3.04
N GLN A 5 -16.55 3.33 -3.25
CA GLN A 5 -17.53 2.92 -2.23
C GLN A 5 -16.85 2.36 -0.97
N LEU A 6 -15.73 1.63 -1.13
CA LEU A 6 -14.96 1.12 0.01
C LEU A 6 -14.39 2.25 0.87
N LEU A 7 -13.77 3.25 0.25
CA LEU A 7 -13.23 4.42 0.95
C LEU A 7 -14.33 5.19 1.69
N GLN A 8 -15.45 5.46 1.01
CA GLN A 8 -16.58 6.18 1.59
C GLN A 8 -17.24 5.43 2.75
N HIS A 9 -17.31 4.10 2.68
CA HIS A 9 -17.81 3.28 3.79
C HIS A 9 -16.90 3.33 5.01
N ALA A 10 -15.58 3.26 4.83
CA ALA A 10 -14.62 3.38 5.93
C ALA A 10 -14.73 4.74 6.63
N ILE A 11 -14.84 5.82 5.85
CA ILE A 11 -15.04 7.18 6.36
C ILE A 11 -16.36 7.27 7.13
N ALA A 12 -17.48 6.86 6.52
CA ALA A 12 -18.79 6.93 7.15
C ALA A 12 -18.87 6.09 8.44
N HIS A 13 -18.19 4.94 8.49
CA HIS A 13 -18.09 4.13 9.71
C HIS A 13 -17.38 4.89 10.84
N LEU A 14 -16.20 5.46 10.57
CA LEU A 14 -15.44 6.25 11.55
C LEU A 14 -16.21 7.49 12.02
N GLU A 15 -16.85 8.22 11.10
CA GLU A 15 -17.68 9.38 11.43
C GLU A 15 -18.87 8.99 12.33
N SER A 16 -19.46 7.80 12.12
CA SER A 16 -20.53 7.29 12.97
C SER A 16 -20.09 6.99 14.41
N LEU A 17 -18.79 6.76 14.61
CA LEU A 17 -18.15 6.60 15.92
C LEU A 17 -17.74 7.95 16.54
N GLY A 18 -17.97 9.07 15.84
CA GLY A 18 -17.57 10.41 16.28
C GLY A 18 -16.10 10.73 16.04
N ILE A 19 -15.43 9.99 15.14
CA ILE A 19 -14.02 10.18 14.80
C ILE A 19 -13.91 11.07 13.58
N GLU A 20 -13.07 12.09 13.66
CA GLU A 20 -12.74 12.95 12.52
C GLU A 20 -11.75 12.23 11.60
N VAL A 21 -12.01 12.30 10.29
CA VAL A 21 -11.18 11.65 9.27
C VAL A 21 -10.60 12.71 8.34
N GLU A 22 -9.28 12.76 8.24
CA GLU A 22 -8.59 13.53 7.23
C GLU A 22 -8.53 12.70 5.95
N PHE A 23 -9.22 13.14 4.89
CA PHE A 23 -9.25 12.42 3.62
C PHE A 23 -8.98 13.36 2.44
N THR A 24 -8.03 12.98 1.59
CA THR A 24 -7.78 13.63 0.31
C THR A 24 -7.73 12.60 -0.80
N GLN A 25 -8.29 12.95 -1.96
CA GLN A 25 -8.38 12.07 -3.12
C GLN A 25 -8.11 12.88 -4.38
N ALA A 26 -7.15 12.44 -5.18
CA ALA A 26 -6.87 13.05 -6.48
C ALA A 26 -7.94 12.68 -7.52
N ALA A 27 -7.97 13.40 -8.64
CA ALA A 27 -8.80 13.00 -9.76
C ALA A 27 -8.28 11.70 -10.37
N ALA A 28 -9.17 10.83 -10.85
CA ALA A 28 -8.79 9.68 -11.66
C ALA A 28 -8.10 10.13 -12.96
N ILE A 29 -7.20 9.29 -13.47
CA ILE A 29 -6.41 9.56 -14.68
C ILE A 29 -6.89 8.76 -15.88
N GLU A 30 -6.48 9.18 -17.06
CA GLU A 30 -6.87 8.51 -18.30
C GLU A 30 -6.07 7.23 -18.53
N LEU A 31 -6.68 6.25 -19.22
CA LEU A 31 -6.00 5.01 -19.59
C LEU A 31 -4.73 5.26 -20.43
N ALA A 32 -4.66 6.38 -21.16
CA ALA A 32 -3.47 6.77 -21.91
C ALA A 32 -2.27 7.05 -21.00
N GLU A 33 -2.50 7.61 -19.81
CA GLU A 33 -1.45 7.93 -18.83
C GLU A 33 -0.91 6.64 -18.20
N ILE A 34 -1.78 5.67 -17.89
CA ILE A 34 -1.36 4.33 -17.46
C ILE A 34 -0.45 3.68 -18.51
N LYS A 35 -0.86 3.69 -19.78
CA LYS A 35 -0.06 3.08 -20.86
C LYS A 35 1.29 3.76 -21.04
N ALA A 36 1.36 5.08 -20.85
CA ALA A 36 2.62 5.80 -20.91
C ALA A 36 3.55 5.39 -19.76
N PHE A 37 3.00 5.25 -18.54
CA PHE A 37 3.73 4.78 -17.37
C PHE A 37 4.24 3.34 -17.54
N GLU A 38 3.40 2.40 -18.00
CA GLU A 38 3.81 1.02 -18.27
C GLU A 38 4.91 0.93 -19.35
N ALA A 39 4.82 1.77 -20.38
CA ALA A 39 5.83 1.84 -21.43
C ALA A 39 7.18 2.38 -20.92
N GLU A 40 7.15 3.33 -19.97
CA GLU A 40 8.37 3.85 -19.32
C GLU A 40 9.03 2.81 -18.42
N LEU A 41 8.24 2.07 -17.63
CA LEU A 41 8.75 1.06 -16.72
C LEU A 41 9.18 -0.25 -17.38
N GLY A 42 8.62 -0.56 -18.56
CA GLY A 42 8.91 -1.81 -19.28
C GLY A 42 8.10 -3.02 -18.80
N PHE A 43 7.08 -2.81 -17.96
CA PHE A 43 6.14 -3.84 -17.51
C PHE A 43 4.74 -3.26 -17.29
N ARG A 44 3.74 -4.15 -17.17
CA ARG A 44 2.34 -3.76 -17.00
C ARG A 44 1.95 -3.68 -15.54
N LEU A 45 1.05 -2.77 -15.20
CA LEU A 45 0.39 -2.77 -13.91
C LEU A 45 -0.58 -3.96 -13.80
N PRO A 46 -0.83 -4.49 -12.60
CA PRO A 46 -1.99 -5.33 -12.36
C PRO A 46 -3.28 -4.62 -12.82
N ALA A 47 -4.19 -5.38 -13.43
CA ALA A 47 -5.40 -4.82 -14.02
C ALA A 47 -6.26 -4.09 -12.98
N ASP A 48 -6.27 -4.59 -11.75
CA ASP A 48 -7.04 -4.02 -10.65
C ASP A 48 -6.43 -2.72 -10.10
N LEU A 49 -5.10 -2.61 -10.07
CA LEU A 49 -4.41 -1.35 -9.77
C LEU A 49 -4.66 -0.31 -10.86
N ALA A 50 -4.55 -0.69 -12.14
CA ALA A 50 -4.86 0.20 -13.26
C ALA A 50 -6.33 0.67 -13.25
N GLU A 51 -7.26 -0.22 -12.90
CA GLU A 51 -8.67 0.13 -12.73
C GLU A 51 -8.86 1.14 -11.59
N PHE A 52 -8.18 0.98 -10.45
CA PHE A 52 -8.21 1.97 -9.38
C PHE A 52 -7.80 3.36 -9.87
N TYR A 53 -6.66 3.46 -10.56
CA TYR A 53 -6.15 4.75 -11.05
C TYR A 53 -7.08 5.42 -12.07
N THR A 54 -7.78 4.63 -12.89
CA THR A 54 -8.62 5.15 -13.98
C THR A 54 -10.08 5.36 -13.61
N SER A 55 -10.57 4.72 -12.55
CA SER A 55 -11.99 4.75 -12.16
C SER A 55 -12.25 5.30 -10.75
N CYS A 56 -11.23 5.29 -9.88
CA CYS A 56 -11.36 5.70 -8.48
C CYS A 56 -10.54 6.96 -8.19
N SER A 57 -9.21 6.90 -8.31
CA SER A 57 -8.34 8.02 -7.95
C SER A 57 -6.93 7.88 -8.47
N ASN A 58 -6.27 8.98 -8.81
CA ASN A 58 -4.81 9.02 -8.96
C ASN A 58 -4.09 9.17 -7.61
N GLY A 59 -4.34 8.25 -6.69
CA GLY A 59 -3.79 8.30 -5.34
C GLY A 59 -4.71 8.99 -4.32
N PHE A 60 -4.50 8.71 -3.05
CA PHE A 60 -5.30 9.25 -1.96
C PHE A 60 -4.53 9.22 -0.63
N THR A 61 -4.95 10.06 0.31
CA THR A 61 -4.52 10.00 1.71
C THR A 61 -5.73 9.86 2.62
N MET A 62 -5.60 9.05 3.66
CA MET A 62 -6.56 8.93 4.74
C MET A 62 -5.82 8.82 6.07
N ALA A 63 -6.22 9.59 7.06
CA ALA A 63 -5.70 9.50 8.43
C ALA A 63 -6.81 9.76 9.44
N TRP A 64 -6.75 9.08 10.58
CA TRP A 64 -7.62 9.29 11.73
C TRP A 64 -6.97 8.78 13.01
N GLU A 65 -7.43 9.28 14.14
CA GLU A 65 -6.96 8.90 15.47
C GLU A 65 -8.13 8.91 16.47
N ASP A 66 -8.18 7.92 17.36
CA ASP A 66 -9.09 7.90 18.52
C ASP A 66 -8.35 8.17 19.83
N THR A 67 -8.51 9.40 20.33
CA THR A 67 -7.94 9.89 21.59
C THR A 67 -9.01 9.76 22.69
N PRO A 68 -9.10 8.65 23.44
CA PRO A 68 -8.09 8.25 24.45
C PRO A 68 -7.49 6.85 24.31
N GLN A 69 -7.89 6.05 23.31
CA GLN A 69 -7.40 4.67 23.13
C GLN A 69 -6.02 4.61 22.46
N GLY A 70 -5.59 5.68 21.79
CA GLY A 70 -4.31 5.71 21.07
C GLY A 70 -4.29 4.80 19.84
N VAL A 71 -5.47 4.43 19.34
CA VAL A 71 -5.63 3.69 18.09
C VAL A 71 -5.75 4.69 16.96
N TRP A 72 -5.05 4.43 15.88
CA TRP A 72 -5.02 5.28 14.70
C TRP A 72 -4.96 4.40 13.45
N GLY A 73 -5.32 4.99 12.32
CA GLY A 73 -5.23 4.34 11.02
C GLY A 73 -4.72 5.31 9.98
N ASN A 74 -3.92 4.79 9.05
CA ASN A 74 -3.41 5.55 7.94
C ASN A 74 -3.49 4.76 6.62
N ALA A 75 -3.78 5.48 5.56
CA ALA A 75 -3.62 4.96 4.22
C ALA A 75 -3.06 6.05 3.33
N TYR A 76 -2.03 5.67 2.59
CA TYR A 76 -1.46 6.46 1.53
C TYR A 76 -1.39 5.57 0.30
N LEU A 77 -1.95 6.05 -0.79
CA LEU A 77 -1.65 5.53 -2.11
C LEU A 77 -1.07 6.67 -2.94
N PRO A 78 0.19 6.58 -3.39
CA PRO A 78 0.84 7.61 -4.17
C PRO A 78 0.16 7.86 -5.51
N GLU A 79 0.31 9.09 -6.01
CA GLU A 79 -0.01 9.36 -7.41
C GLU A 79 0.92 8.55 -8.33
N LEU A 80 0.47 8.29 -9.57
CA LEU A 80 1.28 7.53 -10.54
C LEU A 80 2.67 8.16 -10.79
N GLN A 81 2.73 9.48 -10.76
CA GLN A 81 3.97 10.24 -10.90
C GLN A 81 4.90 10.08 -9.68
N GLU A 82 4.35 9.93 -8.48
CA GLU A 82 5.10 9.69 -7.25
C GLU A 82 5.62 8.24 -7.21
N LEU A 83 4.80 7.26 -7.63
CA LEU A 83 5.25 5.87 -7.82
C LEU A 83 6.46 5.78 -8.75
N ARG A 84 6.44 6.55 -9.84
CA ARG A 84 7.59 6.63 -10.75
C ARG A 84 8.86 7.08 -10.04
N LEU A 85 8.76 8.15 -9.24
CA LEU A 85 9.90 8.71 -8.52
C LEU A 85 10.38 7.77 -7.41
N LEU A 86 9.45 7.15 -6.68
CA LEU A 86 9.76 6.10 -5.70
C LEU A 86 10.54 4.95 -6.36
N ARG A 87 10.02 4.42 -7.48
CA ARG A 87 10.66 3.33 -8.22
C ARG A 87 12.03 3.70 -8.76
N GLN A 88 12.22 4.94 -9.22
CA GLN A 88 13.51 5.47 -9.67
C GLN A 88 14.51 5.61 -8.52
N ARG A 89 14.07 6.14 -7.37
CA ARG A 89 14.91 6.23 -6.16
C ARG A 89 15.34 4.85 -5.68
N TRP A 90 14.42 3.90 -5.69
CA TRP A 90 14.67 2.51 -5.31
C TRP A 90 15.71 1.83 -6.20
N CYS A 91 15.78 2.23 -7.47
CA CYS A 91 16.75 1.68 -8.41
C CYS A 91 18.07 2.42 -8.49
N THR A 92 18.21 3.63 -7.94
CA THR A 92 19.42 4.45 -8.11
C THR A 92 20.24 4.60 -6.81
N ASP A 93 19.96 3.79 -5.79
CA ASP A 93 20.58 3.83 -4.45
C ASP A 93 20.42 5.20 -3.75
N GLN A 94 19.48 6.04 -4.22
CA GLN A 94 19.27 7.40 -3.73
C GLN A 94 18.22 7.51 -2.62
N LEU A 95 17.82 6.40 -2.00
CA LEU A 95 16.83 6.45 -0.93
C LEU A 95 17.34 7.14 0.35
N GLY A 96 18.61 7.58 0.40
CA GLY A 96 19.07 8.49 1.45
C GLY A 96 19.05 7.90 2.87
N PHE A 97 18.78 6.60 3.01
CA PHE A 97 18.87 5.90 4.27
C PHE A 97 20.34 5.89 4.71
N THR A 98 20.71 6.85 5.56
CA THR A 98 22.06 6.92 6.14
C THR A 98 22.33 5.82 7.16
N HIS A 99 21.31 5.02 7.51
CA HIS A 99 21.36 4.03 8.59
C HIS A 99 20.84 2.64 8.24
N TYR A 100 20.32 2.41 7.02
CA TYR A 100 19.64 1.15 6.66
C TYR A 100 20.19 0.56 5.36
N HIS A 101 20.14 -0.78 5.25
CA HIS A 101 20.63 -1.51 4.08
C HIS A 101 20.00 -0.96 2.80
N GLN A 102 20.83 -0.36 1.95
CA GLN A 102 20.41 0.16 0.66
C GLN A 102 20.11 -1.01 -0.27
N VAL A 103 18.92 -1.01 -0.90
CA VAL A 103 18.70 -1.85 -2.09
C VAL A 103 19.67 -1.35 -3.14
N SER A 104 20.65 -2.16 -3.51
CA SER A 104 21.58 -1.78 -4.57
C SER A 104 20.85 -1.76 -5.91
N PHE A 105 21.34 -0.96 -6.86
CA PHE A 105 20.89 -0.96 -8.26
C PHE A 105 20.83 -2.40 -8.82
N GLU A 106 21.76 -3.26 -8.41
CA GLU A 106 21.82 -4.68 -8.80
C GLU A 106 20.66 -5.50 -8.22
N GLN A 107 20.23 -5.23 -6.99
CA GLN A 107 19.06 -5.86 -6.38
C GLN A 107 17.76 -5.36 -7.02
N CYS A 108 17.65 -4.06 -7.30
CA CYS A 108 16.48 -3.50 -7.97
C CYS A 108 16.28 -4.01 -9.41
N ASN A 109 17.37 -4.40 -10.07
CA ASN A 109 17.35 -5.06 -11.38
C ASN A 109 17.50 -6.60 -11.26
N ALA A 110 17.48 -7.14 -10.06
CA ALA A 110 17.43 -8.58 -9.88
C ALA A 110 16.13 -9.09 -10.50
N PRO A 111 16.14 -10.28 -11.12
CA PRO A 111 14.96 -10.84 -11.78
C PRO A 111 13.70 -10.86 -10.91
N ASN A 112 13.88 -10.92 -9.58
CA ASN A 112 12.78 -11.04 -8.63
C ASN A 112 12.18 -9.71 -8.18
N LEU A 113 12.86 -8.57 -8.37
CA LEU A 113 12.41 -7.24 -7.91
C LEU A 113 12.15 -6.26 -9.05
N TYR A 114 12.59 -6.59 -10.28
CA TYR A 114 12.42 -5.71 -11.44
C TYR A 114 10.96 -5.28 -11.65
N HIS A 115 10.01 -6.20 -11.46
CA HIS A 115 8.58 -5.97 -11.64
C HIS A 115 7.87 -5.40 -10.41
N TRP A 116 8.59 -5.03 -9.36
CA TRP A 116 7.97 -4.54 -8.12
C TRP A 116 7.78 -3.04 -8.17
N LEU A 117 6.65 -2.59 -7.63
CA LEU A 117 6.30 -1.19 -7.44
C LEU A 117 6.09 -0.90 -5.96
N PRO A 118 6.92 -0.06 -5.32
CA PRO A 118 6.71 0.33 -3.94
C PRO A 118 5.49 1.25 -3.84
N LEU A 119 4.47 0.83 -3.10
CA LEU A 119 3.26 1.60 -2.85
C LEU A 119 3.38 2.44 -1.57
N ILE A 120 3.89 1.84 -0.49
CA ILE A 120 4.04 2.48 0.82
C ILE A 120 5.48 2.30 1.27
N GLU A 121 6.08 3.40 1.70
CA GLU A 121 7.38 3.45 2.38
C GLU A 121 7.11 3.70 3.86
N GLU A 122 7.46 2.72 4.69
CA GLU A 122 7.40 2.85 6.15
C GLU A 122 8.64 3.63 6.63
N GLU A 123 8.52 4.40 7.72
CA GLU A 123 9.61 5.26 8.22
C GLU A 123 10.88 4.48 8.64
N ASN A 124 10.75 3.17 8.82
CA ASN A 124 11.86 2.27 9.17
C ASN A 124 12.59 1.71 7.93
N GLY A 125 12.18 2.05 6.70
CA GLY A 125 12.79 1.57 5.46
C GLY A 125 12.11 0.33 4.85
N ASP A 126 11.15 -0.28 5.54
CA ASP A 126 10.35 -1.36 4.99
C ASP A 126 9.31 -0.84 3.99
N GLN A 127 8.85 -1.73 3.12
CA GLN A 127 7.97 -1.32 2.03
C GLN A 127 6.84 -2.32 1.81
N ILE A 128 5.66 -1.76 1.48
CA ILE A 128 4.59 -2.54 0.86
C ILE A 128 4.66 -2.30 -0.64
N CYS A 129 4.85 -3.38 -1.38
CA CYS A 129 5.06 -3.39 -2.81
C CYS A 129 3.93 -4.14 -3.53
N VAL A 130 3.71 -3.77 -4.79
CA VAL A 130 2.95 -4.59 -5.75
C VAL A 130 3.93 -5.31 -6.65
N ASP A 131 3.88 -6.64 -6.63
CA ASP A 131 4.56 -7.46 -7.63
C ASP A 131 3.72 -7.47 -8.91
N CYS A 132 4.16 -6.75 -9.93
CA CYS A 132 3.40 -6.64 -11.18
C CYS A 132 3.45 -7.91 -12.04
N GLN A 133 4.40 -8.81 -11.78
CA GLN A 133 4.51 -10.08 -12.50
C GLN A 133 3.56 -11.12 -11.90
N HIS A 134 3.55 -11.24 -10.57
CA HIS A 134 2.72 -12.20 -9.83
C HIS A 134 1.35 -11.63 -9.43
N GLN A 135 1.17 -10.32 -9.58
CA GLN A 135 -0.05 -9.57 -9.26
C GLN A 135 -0.44 -9.64 -7.78
N THR A 136 0.54 -9.70 -6.90
CA THR A 136 0.35 -9.78 -5.44
C THR A 136 0.73 -8.47 -4.76
N VAL A 137 0.20 -8.26 -3.55
CA VAL A 137 0.72 -7.25 -2.62
C VAL A 137 1.68 -7.95 -1.66
N THR A 138 2.89 -7.44 -1.54
CA THR A 138 3.99 -8.08 -0.81
C THR A 138 4.66 -7.06 0.09
N TYR A 139 4.93 -7.45 1.32
CA TYR A 139 5.79 -6.71 2.23
C TYR A 139 7.25 -7.12 2.01
N TRP A 140 8.12 -6.12 1.93
CA TRP A 140 9.56 -6.27 1.79
C TRP A 140 10.24 -5.62 2.98
N SER A 141 10.96 -6.41 3.77
CA SER A 141 11.82 -5.88 4.82
C SER A 141 13.20 -5.52 4.28
N HIS A 142 13.65 -4.33 4.62
CA HIS A 142 14.98 -3.88 4.24
C HIS A 142 16.10 -4.54 5.06
N GLU A 143 15.80 -5.06 6.26
CA GLU A 143 16.81 -5.63 7.16
C GLU A 143 17.34 -6.98 6.68
N SER A 144 16.44 -7.85 6.21
CA SER A 144 16.79 -9.20 5.80
C SER A 144 16.96 -9.37 4.30
N GLY A 145 16.42 -8.46 3.48
CA GLY A 145 16.53 -8.46 2.01
C GLY A 145 15.84 -9.63 1.29
N ASP A 146 15.57 -10.72 2.00
CA ASP A 146 14.99 -11.98 1.52
C ASP A 146 13.66 -12.35 2.21
N ASP A 147 13.26 -11.68 3.30
CA ASP A 147 11.97 -11.94 3.94
C ASP A 147 10.84 -11.25 3.18
N LEU A 148 10.33 -11.98 2.20
CA LEU A 148 9.17 -11.60 1.42
C LEU A 148 7.93 -12.20 2.07
N VAL A 149 7.00 -11.36 2.47
CA VAL A 149 5.70 -11.81 2.97
C VAL A 149 4.61 -11.33 2.03
N THR A 150 4.00 -12.26 1.31
CA THR A 150 2.78 -11.93 0.53
C THR A 150 1.70 -11.52 1.52
N LEU A 151 1.26 -10.26 1.43
CA LEU A 151 0.16 -9.73 2.23
C LEU A 151 -1.18 -10.17 1.65
N GLU A 152 -1.32 -10.12 0.32
CA GLU A 152 -2.56 -10.50 -0.36
C GLU A 152 -2.33 -10.93 -1.81
N ALA A 153 -3.31 -11.68 -2.34
CA ALA A 153 -3.29 -12.21 -3.69
C ALA A 153 -3.58 -11.17 -4.79
N SER A 154 -4.07 -9.98 -4.45
CA SER A 154 -4.33 -8.89 -5.40
C SER A 154 -4.44 -7.54 -4.69
N PHE A 155 -4.26 -6.45 -5.43
CA PHE A 155 -4.41 -5.09 -4.91
C PHE A 155 -5.83 -4.80 -4.43
N THR A 156 -6.85 -5.23 -5.19
CA THR A 156 -8.25 -5.04 -4.78
C THR A 156 -8.58 -5.77 -3.48
N ILE A 157 -8.11 -7.00 -3.30
CA ILE A 157 -8.35 -7.75 -2.05
C ILE A 157 -7.69 -7.02 -0.89
N TRP A 158 -6.44 -6.60 -1.05
CA TRP A 158 -5.71 -5.84 -0.04
C TRP A 158 -6.39 -4.51 0.32
N LEU A 159 -6.87 -3.76 -0.67
CA LEU A 159 -7.57 -2.51 -0.44
C LEU A 159 -8.91 -2.72 0.25
N ASP A 160 -9.70 -3.72 -0.16
CA ASP A 160 -10.98 -4.06 0.48
C ASP A 160 -10.79 -4.44 1.94
N GLN A 161 -9.83 -5.32 2.23
CA GLN A 161 -9.58 -5.75 3.60
C GLN A 161 -9.04 -4.62 4.48
N ARG A 162 -8.08 -3.83 3.98
CA ARG A 162 -7.62 -2.64 4.72
C ARG A 162 -8.74 -1.64 4.95
N ALA A 163 -9.58 -1.38 3.96
CA ALA A 163 -10.70 -0.46 4.12
C ALA A 163 -11.71 -0.94 5.16
N ARG A 164 -12.02 -2.25 5.20
CA ARG A 164 -12.89 -2.88 6.23
C ARG A 164 -12.36 -2.73 7.64
N HIS A 165 -11.04 -2.67 7.80
CA HIS A 165 -10.38 -2.41 9.08
C HIS A 165 -10.10 -0.93 9.31
N CYS A 166 -10.75 -0.05 8.54
CA CYS A 166 -10.55 1.40 8.57
C CYS A 166 -9.08 1.80 8.45
N PHE A 167 -8.29 1.03 7.71
CA PHE A 167 -6.86 1.26 7.51
C PHE A 167 -6.06 1.29 8.83
N GLN A 168 -6.51 0.56 9.84
CA GLN A 168 -5.67 0.22 10.98
C GLN A 168 -4.37 -0.44 10.49
N ILE A 169 -3.31 -0.20 11.25
CA ILE A 169 -1.99 -0.79 11.03
C ILE A 169 -1.61 -1.63 12.24
N PRO A 170 -0.82 -2.69 12.05
CA PRO A 170 -0.30 -3.45 13.19
C PRO A 170 0.56 -2.56 14.09
N PRO A 171 0.61 -2.84 15.40
CA PRO A 171 1.59 -2.25 16.31
C PRO A 171 3.02 -2.35 15.74
N ASP A 172 3.81 -1.30 15.95
CA ASP A 172 5.21 -1.19 15.51
C ASP A 172 5.45 -1.30 13.98
N LEU A 173 4.40 -1.19 13.14
CA LEU A 173 4.47 -1.26 11.67
C LEU A 173 5.01 -2.60 11.14
N TYR A 174 5.06 -3.65 11.98
CA TYR A 174 5.64 -4.93 11.62
C TYR A 174 4.59 -5.87 11.03
N TRP A 175 4.25 -5.67 9.75
CA TRP A 175 3.29 -6.51 9.02
C TRP A 175 3.51 -8.03 9.15
N PRO A 176 4.74 -8.57 9.25
CA PRO A 176 4.93 -10.00 9.49
C PRO A 176 4.43 -10.51 10.86
N SER A 177 4.07 -9.66 11.84
CA SER A 177 3.38 -10.10 13.07
C SER A 177 2.03 -10.75 12.77
N ILE A 178 1.34 -10.20 11.77
CA ILE A 178 -0.03 -10.57 11.40
C ILE A 178 -0.12 -11.20 10.01
N ALA A 179 0.93 -11.14 9.20
CA ALA A 179 0.96 -11.79 7.89
C ALA A 179 1.67 -13.15 7.96
N ASN A 180 1.08 -14.15 7.33
CA ASN A 180 1.73 -15.43 7.09
C ASN A 180 1.80 -15.70 5.58
N GLY A 181 2.44 -16.79 5.15
CA GLY A 181 2.53 -17.15 3.73
C GLY A 181 1.20 -17.38 3.00
N ARG A 182 0.05 -17.09 3.63
CA ARG A 182 -1.30 -17.10 3.04
C ARG A 182 -1.95 -15.71 3.00
N GLY A 183 -1.30 -14.67 3.52
CA GLY A 183 -1.80 -13.30 3.61
C GLY A 183 -1.89 -12.78 5.04
N VAL A 184 -2.47 -11.59 5.19
CA VAL A 184 -2.72 -10.94 6.48
C VAL A 184 -3.84 -11.64 7.24
N ASP A 185 -3.61 -11.95 8.52
CA ASP A 185 -4.63 -12.38 9.46
C ASP A 185 -5.43 -11.16 9.94
N TRP A 186 -6.42 -10.78 9.14
CA TRP A 186 -7.37 -9.71 9.44
C TRP A 186 -8.24 -10.00 10.68
N SER A 187 -8.19 -11.21 11.25
CA SER A 187 -8.88 -11.55 12.50
C SER A 187 -8.01 -11.43 13.76
N SER A 188 -6.75 -10.99 13.60
CA SER A 188 -5.83 -10.75 14.71
C SER A 188 -6.41 -9.77 15.74
N ASP A 189 -6.12 -10.02 17.01
CA ASP A 189 -6.47 -9.12 18.12
C ASP A 189 -5.64 -7.83 18.13
N GLU A 190 -4.65 -7.72 17.25
CA GLU A 190 -3.93 -6.47 16.94
C GLU A 190 -4.84 -5.44 16.25
N PHE A 191 -5.94 -5.85 15.63
CA PHE A 191 -6.95 -4.95 15.06
C PHE A 191 -8.13 -4.77 16.02
N ASP A 192 -8.43 -3.53 16.40
CA ASP A 192 -9.58 -3.26 17.24
C ASP A 192 -10.88 -3.40 16.41
N SER A 193 -11.66 -4.42 16.77
CA SER A 193 -12.95 -4.76 16.16
C SER A 193 -13.96 -3.61 16.14
N LYS A 194 -13.81 -2.60 17.01
CA LYS A 194 -14.64 -1.39 17.00
C LYS A 194 -14.59 -0.66 15.66
N TYR A 195 -13.41 -0.63 15.03
CA TYR A 195 -13.21 0.07 13.76
C TYR A 195 -13.35 -0.86 12.55
N VAL A 196 -13.78 -2.10 12.76
CA VAL A 196 -14.03 -3.06 11.67
C VAL A 196 -15.48 -2.96 11.22
N TRP A 197 -15.70 -2.87 9.92
CA TRP A 197 -17.02 -2.86 9.31
C TRP A 197 -17.15 -3.95 8.24
N GLY A 198 -18.34 -4.56 8.14
CA GLY A 198 -18.58 -5.69 7.25
C GLY A 198 -20.04 -6.13 7.21
#